data_AF-A0A661ZR36-F1
#
_entry.id   AF-A0A661ZR36-F1
#
_cell.length_a   1.000
_cell.length_b   1.000
_cell.length_c   1.000
_cell.angle_alpha   90.00
_cell.angle_beta   90.00
_cell.angle_gamma   90.00
#
_symmetry.space_group_name_H-M   'P 1'
#
loop_
_entity.id
_entity.type
_entity.pdbx_description
1 polymer ?
#
loop_
_entity_poly.entity_id
_entity_poly.type
_entity_poly.pdbx_seq_one_letter_code
_entity_poly.pdbx_strand_id
1 'polypeptide(L)'
;YPISFIEGKKPVGKDYPRTAFYNAVVTENYLIHNLKYTDNAILEAAENLKRINVNQAYTRCSLLPLPGDKFITSDRGIEKTLNKEGLEVLYVSPKDIILPGFEHGFFGGACGIYENKLLILGSLKYFRDGVKLRKFLDKAKMEVVELYDGPLYDGGSIIVLSPITD
;
A
#
# COMPACT_ATOMS: atom_id res chain seq x y z
N TYR A 1 -11.80 -22.02 -6.47
CA TYR A 1 -11.90 -20.57 -6.68
C TYR A 1 -10.89 -20.16 -7.74
N PRO A 2 -11.27 -20.01 -9.01
CA PRO A 2 -10.34 -19.47 -9.99
C PRO A 2 -10.14 -17.99 -9.67
N ILE A 3 -8.97 -17.64 -9.12
CA ILE A 3 -8.51 -16.26 -9.12
C ILE A 3 -8.10 -15.95 -10.54
N SER A 4 -8.76 -14.99 -11.18
CA SER A 4 -8.30 -14.49 -12.48
C SER A 4 -6.93 -13.85 -12.31
N PHE A 5 -5.97 -14.27 -13.13
CA PHE A 5 -4.62 -13.72 -13.11
C PHE A 5 -4.15 -13.43 -14.53
N ILE A 6 -3.17 -12.53 -14.63
CA ILE A 6 -2.46 -12.20 -15.86
C ILE A 6 -0.98 -12.46 -15.60
N GLU A 7 -0.32 -13.15 -16.52
CA GLU A 7 1.14 -13.36 -16.44
C GLU A 7 1.89 -12.07 -16.77
N GLY A 8 2.83 -11.71 -15.90
CA GLY A 8 3.71 -10.57 -16.10
C GLY A 8 4.83 -10.84 -17.11
N LYS A 9 5.42 -9.78 -17.68
CA LYS A 9 6.42 -9.90 -18.75
C LYS A 9 7.87 -9.84 -18.25
N LYS A 10 8.12 -9.25 -17.07
CA LYS A 10 9.45 -9.09 -16.48
C LYS A 10 9.69 -10.15 -15.39
N PRO A 11 10.85 -10.83 -15.41
CA PRO A 11 11.19 -11.80 -14.38
C PRO A 11 11.45 -11.10 -13.03
N VAL A 12 10.84 -11.62 -11.96
CA VAL A 12 11.17 -11.22 -10.59
C VAL A 12 12.59 -11.70 -10.25
N GLY A 13 13.32 -10.90 -9.49
CA GLY A 13 14.68 -11.21 -9.05
C GLY A 13 14.92 -10.84 -7.59
N LYS A 14 16.13 -11.10 -7.10
CA LYS A 14 16.53 -10.85 -5.70
C LYS A 14 16.98 -9.41 -5.43
N ASP A 15 17.33 -8.69 -6.49
CA ASP A 15 17.93 -7.34 -6.39
C ASP A 15 17.04 -6.30 -7.05
N TYR A 16 17.09 -5.09 -6.50
CA TYR A 16 16.48 -3.92 -7.11
C TYR A 16 17.05 -3.66 -8.53
N PRO A 17 16.21 -3.32 -9.53
CA PRO A 17 14.76 -3.07 -9.45
C PRO A 17 13.88 -4.30 -9.66
N ARG A 18 14.44 -5.50 -9.85
CA ARG A 18 13.69 -6.72 -10.22
C ARG A 18 12.72 -7.19 -9.13
N THR A 19 12.99 -6.83 -7.88
CA THR A 19 12.12 -7.06 -6.72
C THR A 19 10.87 -6.19 -6.72
N ALA A 20 10.83 -5.12 -7.52
CA ALA A 20 9.81 -4.07 -7.41
C ALA A 20 8.89 -3.97 -8.64
N PHE A 21 9.11 -4.73 -9.71
CA PHE A 21 8.37 -4.58 -10.98
C PHE A 21 6.84 -4.63 -10.84
N TYR A 22 6.35 -5.38 -9.86
CA TYR A 22 4.92 -5.59 -9.59
C TYR A 22 4.41 -4.86 -8.35
N ASN A 23 5.25 -4.08 -7.67
CA ASN A 23 4.88 -3.42 -6.41
C ASN A 23 4.16 -2.08 -6.67
N ALA A 24 3.22 -2.08 -7.61
CA ALA A 24 2.40 -0.94 -7.99
C ALA A 24 1.13 -0.84 -7.12
N VAL A 25 0.65 0.39 -6.90
CA VAL A 25 -0.69 0.62 -6.37
C VAL A 25 -1.64 0.83 -7.54
N VAL A 26 -2.70 0.02 -7.59
CA VAL A 26 -3.78 0.14 -8.56
C VAL A 26 -5.07 0.41 -7.78
N THR A 27 -5.82 1.42 -8.21
CA THR A 27 -7.12 1.80 -7.67
C THR A 27 -8.14 1.87 -8.82
N GLU A 28 -9.37 2.30 -8.55
CA GLU A 28 -10.36 2.56 -9.59
C GLU A 28 -9.95 3.67 -10.56
N ASN A 29 -9.13 4.62 -10.10
CA ASN A 29 -8.79 5.85 -10.84
C ASN A 29 -7.33 5.94 -11.26
N TYR A 30 -6.43 5.25 -10.54
CA TYR A 30 -4.98 5.48 -10.63
C TYR A 30 -4.16 4.21 -10.73
N LEU A 31 -3.12 4.28 -11.57
CA LEU A 31 -1.93 3.44 -11.47
C LEU A 31 -0.78 4.28 -10.90
N ILE A 32 -0.31 3.95 -9.70
CA ILE A 32 0.76 4.67 -9.01
C ILE A 32 1.94 3.74 -8.82
N HIS A 33 3.06 4.07 -9.47
CA HIS A 33 4.30 3.30 -9.36
C HIS A 33 5.49 4.08 -9.92
N ASN A 34 6.70 3.53 -9.80
CA ASN A 34 7.80 3.96 -10.64
C ASN A 34 7.59 3.42 -12.06
N LEU A 35 7.12 4.26 -12.97
CA LEU A 35 6.70 3.87 -14.32
C LEU A 35 7.87 3.35 -15.17
N LYS A 36 9.12 3.70 -14.83
CA LYS A 36 10.32 3.12 -15.44
C LYS A 36 10.44 1.62 -15.14
N TYR A 37 10.03 1.19 -13.96
CA TYR A 37 10.20 -0.20 -13.49
C TYR A 37 8.93 -1.04 -13.62
N THR A 38 7.75 -0.44 -13.68
CA THR A 38 6.45 -1.12 -13.86
C THR A 38 6.50 -2.19 -14.95
N ASP A 39 5.94 -3.36 -14.66
CA ASP A 39 5.74 -4.39 -15.67
C ASP A 39 4.75 -3.94 -16.76
N ASN A 40 5.01 -4.30 -18.01
CA ASN A 40 4.15 -3.91 -19.13
C ASN A 40 2.75 -4.53 -19.03
N ALA A 41 2.60 -5.72 -18.46
CA ALA A 41 1.28 -6.31 -18.24
C ALA A 41 0.41 -5.45 -17.31
N ILE A 42 1.01 -4.79 -16.31
CA ILE A 42 0.29 -3.84 -15.45
C ILE A 42 -0.10 -2.59 -16.23
N LEU A 43 0.81 -2.06 -17.05
CA LEU A 43 0.53 -0.86 -17.87
C LEU A 43 -0.61 -1.08 -18.86
N GLU A 44 -0.67 -2.27 -19.46
CA GLU A 44 -1.71 -2.71 -20.38
C GLU A 44 -3.04 -2.93 -19.65
N ALA A 45 -3.04 -3.67 -18.54
CA ALA A 45 -4.25 -3.92 -17.76
C ALA A 45 -4.87 -2.65 -17.14
N ALA A 46 -4.05 -1.63 -16.89
CA ALA A 46 -4.45 -0.34 -16.32
C ALA A 46 -4.41 0.81 -17.34
N GLU A 47 -4.59 0.55 -18.63
CA GLU A 47 -4.48 1.56 -19.70
C GLU A 47 -5.44 2.76 -19.53
N ASN A 48 -6.61 2.52 -18.94
CA ASN A 48 -7.65 3.54 -18.73
C ASN A 48 -7.47 4.33 -17.43
N LEU A 49 -6.50 3.98 -16.60
CA LEU A 49 -6.25 4.65 -15.33
C LEU A 49 -5.27 5.82 -15.51
N LYS A 50 -5.44 6.88 -14.72
CA LYS A 50 -4.46 7.95 -14.67
C LYS A 50 -3.15 7.42 -14.06
N ARG A 51 -2.07 7.52 -14.82
CA ARG A 51 -0.75 7.07 -14.39
C ARG A 51 -0.05 8.16 -13.58
N ILE A 52 0.36 7.85 -12.36
CA ILE A 52 1.12 8.75 -11.49
C ILE A 52 2.49 8.14 -11.25
N ASN A 53 3.53 8.83 -11.72
CA ASN A 53 4.90 8.38 -11.53
C ASN A 53 5.46 8.81 -10.17
N VAL A 54 5.98 7.86 -9.41
CA VAL A 54 6.72 8.10 -8.16
C VAL A 54 8.14 7.52 -8.24
N ASN A 55 9.08 8.05 -7.45
CA ASN A 55 10.47 7.56 -7.48
C ASN A 55 10.64 6.22 -6.76
N GLN A 56 9.88 5.99 -5.67
CA GLN A 56 9.91 4.76 -4.88
C GLN A 56 9.23 3.62 -5.64
N ALA A 57 9.97 2.56 -5.97
CA ALA A 57 9.41 1.41 -6.69
C ALA A 57 8.75 0.38 -5.76
N TYR A 58 9.04 0.35 -4.45
CA TYR A 58 8.24 -0.43 -3.50
C TYR A 58 6.94 0.32 -3.14
N THR A 59 6.18 0.75 -4.16
CA THR A 59 5.03 1.63 -3.97
C THR A 59 3.91 0.95 -3.19
N ARG A 60 3.52 -0.29 -3.50
CA ARG A 60 2.45 -1.01 -2.79
C ARG A 60 2.75 -1.23 -1.32
N CYS A 61 4.01 -1.52 -0.99
CA CYS A 61 4.43 -1.66 0.40
C CYS A 61 4.44 -0.31 1.11
N SER A 62 4.86 0.77 0.45
CA SER A 62 4.99 2.11 1.07
C SER A 62 3.72 2.94 1.08
N LEU A 63 2.79 2.69 0.15
CA LEU A 63 1.55 3.44 -0.08
C LEU A 63 0.33 2.52 0.06
N LEU A 64 -0.56 2.90 0.95
CA LEU A 64 -1.84 2.24 1.18
C LEU A 64 -2.98 3.11 0.63
N PRO A 65 -3.68 2.68 -0.45
CA PRO A 65 -4.90 3.34 -0.89
C PRO A 65 -6.06 3.06 0.07
N LEU A 66 -6.89 4.07 0.30
CA LEU A 66 -8.17 3.98 1.03
C LEU A 66 -9.33 4.39 0.10
N PRO A 67 -10.58 4.03 0.42
CA PRO A 67 -11.75 4.49 -0.31
C PRO A 67 -11.84 6.02 -0.44
N GLY A 68 -12.32 6.49 -1.60
CA GLY A 68 -12.53 7.91 -1.87
C GLY A 68 -11.24 8.71 -2.01
N ASP A 69 -10.28 8.18 -2.78
CA ASP A 69 -9.01 8.82 -3.19
C ASP A 69 -8.16 9.38 -2.03
N LYS A 70 -8.18 8.67 -0.90
CA LYS A 70 -7.33 8.94 0.26
C LYS A 70 -6.19 7.95 0.32
N PHE A 71 -5.05 8.39 0.84
CA PHE A 71 -3.85 7.56 0.89
C PHE A 71 -3.12 7.70 2.22
N ILE A 72 -2.48 6.61 2.65
CA ILE A 72 -1.51 6.63 3.74
C ILE A 72 -0.16 6.20 3.19
N THR A 73 0.90 6.93 3.52
CA THR A 73 2.24 6.59 3.03
C THR A 73 3.32 6.76 4.09
N SER A 74 4.37 5.96 4.00
CA SER A 74 5.62 6.16 4.75
C SER A 74 6.74 6.81 3.92
N ASP A 75 6.47 7.17 2.68
CA ASP A 75 7.42 7.80 1.76
C ASP A 75 7.06 9.26 1.48
N ARG A 76 7.95 10.19 1.85
CA ARG A 76 7.76 11.64 1.64
C ARG A 76 7.75 12.05 0.17
N GLY A 77 8.44 11.29 -0.69
CA GLY A 77 8.41 11.50 -2.14
C GLY A 77 7.03 11.19 -2.72
N ILE A 78 6.45 10.06 -2.32
CA ILE A 78 5.08 9.69 -2.69
C ILE A 78 4.08 10.73 -2.17
N GLU A 79 4.15 11.09 -0.88
CA GLU A 79 3.29 12.13 -0.28
C GLU A 79 3.32 13.43 -1.11
N LYS A 80 4.52 13.93 -1.43
CA LYS A 80 4.69 15.15 -2.21
C LYS A 80 4.10 15.03 -3.62
N THR A 81 4.29 13.88 -4.29
CA THR A 81 3.74 13.67 -5.64
C THR A 81 2.22 13.65 -5.60
N LEU A 82 1.61 12.87 -4.71
CA LEU A 82 0.15 12.74 -4.63
C LEU A 82 -0.54 14.03 -4.18
N ASN A 83 0.05 14.79 -3.25
CA ASN A 83 -0.47 16.10 -2.87
C ASN A 83 -0.48 17.10 -4.05
N LYS A 84 0.50 17.03 -4.95
CA LYS A 84 0.51 17.85 -6.18
C LYS A 84 -0.58 17.47 -7.16
N GLU A 85 -1.01 16.21 -7.13
CA GLU A 85 -2.15 15.71 -7.91
C GLU A 85 -3.50 16.07 -7.26
N GLY A 86 -3.50 16.76 -6.12
CA GLY A 86 -4.72 17.17 -5.40
C GLY A 86 -5.32 16.07 -4.53
N LEU A 87 -4.58 14.99 -4.27
CA LEU A 87 -5.05 13.85 -3.48
C LEU A 87 -4.80 14.06 -1.98
N GLU A 88 -5.70 13.52 -1.15
CA GLU A 88 -5.57 13.61 0.30
C GLU A 88 -4.64 12.50 0.82
N VAL A 89 -3.50 12.89 1.38
CA VAL A 89 -2.48 11.94 1.85
C VAL A 89 -2.10 12.19 3.30
N LEU A 90 -2.12 11.11 4.10
CA LEU A 90 -1.52 11.08 5.43
C LEU A 90 -0.13 10.45 5.37
N TYR A 91 0.88 11.19 5.80
CA TYR A 91 2.18 10.59 6.10
C TYR A 91 2.22 9.96 7.49
N VAL A 92 2.76 8.75 7.58
CA VAL A 92 3.09 8.06 8.83
C VAL A 92 4.55 7.56 8.83
N SER A 93 5.24 7.73 9.95
CA SER A 93 6.63 7.34 10.10
C SER A 93 6.78 5.82 10.11
N PRO A 94 7.73 5.24 9.35
CA PRO A 94 7.94 3.79 9.34
C PRO A 94 8.76 3.28 10.54
N LYS A 95 9.32 4.18 11.36
CA LYS A 95 10.37 3.86 12.35
C LYS A 95 10.00 2.82 13.42
N ASP A 96 8.71 2.58 13.66
CA ASP A 96 8.25 1.58 14.64
C ASP A 96 7.76 0.28 13.98
N ILE A 97 7.90 0.16 12.66
CA ILE A 97 7.42 -0.98 11.88
C ILE A 97 8.58 -1.96 11.76
N ILE A 98 8.39 -3.16 12.30
CA ILE A 98 9.40 -4.22 12.31
C ILE A 98 9.41 -4.90 10.95
N LEU A 99 10.61 -5.00 10.36
CA LEU A 99 10.91 -5.87 9.23
C LEU A 99 12.30 -6.48 9.46
N PRO A 100 12.41 -7.78 9.82
CA PRO A 100 13.69 -8.41 10.12
C PRO A 100 14.70 -8.26 8.97
N GLY A 101 15.92 -7.84 9.29
CA GLY A 101 16.99 -7.62 8.30
C GLY A 101 17.03 -6.20 7.71
N PHE A 102 16.12 -5.31 8.11
CA PHE A 102 16.05 -3.92 7.65
C PHE A 102 15.93 -2.96 8.84
N GLU A 103 16.22 -1.67 8.61
CA GLU A 103 16.08 -0.62 9.63
C GLU A 103 14.61 -0.48 10.09
N HIS A 104 13.68 -0.59 9.14
CA HIS A 104 12.25 -0.58 9.37
C HIS A 104 11.50 -1.19 8.19
N GLY A 105 10.25 -1.59 8.41
CA GLY A 105 9.31 -1.99 7.36
C GLY A 105 8.57 -0.82 6.73
N PHE A 106 7.52 -1.13 5.99
CA PHE A 106 6.59 -0.17 5.41
C PHE A 106 5.17 -0.31 5.96
N PHE A 107 4.45 0.81 6.03
CA PHE A 107 3.09 0.80 6.57
C PHE A 107 2.10 0.00 5.71
N GLY A 108 2.14 0.13 4.39
CA GLY A 108 1.28 -0.66 3.50
C GLY A 108 1.59 -2.16 3.56
N GLY A 109 2.85 -2.54 3.81
CA GLY A 109 3.26 -3.93 4.01
C GLY A 109 2.79 -4.54 5.35
N ALA A 110 2.49 -3.72 6.34
CA ALA A 110 1.87 -4.14 7.60
C ALA A 110 0.33 -4.19 7.54
N CYS A 111 -0.28 -3.84 6.40
CA CYS A 111 -1.73 -3.59 6.31
C CYS A 111 -2.43 -4.34 5.17
N GLY A 112 -3.75 -4.42 5.28
CA GLY A 112 -4.66 -4.75 4.18
C GLY A 112 -6.00 -4.04 4.33
N ILE A 113 -6.75 -3.98 3.23
CA ILE A 113 -8.09 -3.37 3.21
C ILE A 113 -9.09 -4.48 2.89
N TYR A 114 -10.18 -4.50 3.64
CA TYR A 114 -11.35 -5.34 3.36
C TYR A 114 -12.61 -4.53 3.66
N GLU A 115 -13.38 -4.21 2.62
CA GLU A 115 -14.51 -3.28 2.72
C GLU A 115 -14.08 -1.94 3.35
N ASN A 116 -14.74 -1.53 4.43
CA ASN A 116 -14.41 -0.36 5.23
C ASN A 116 -13.43 -0.67 6.37
N LYS A 117 -12.76 -1.83 6.38
CA LYS A 117 -11.86 -2.26 7.46
C LYS A 117 -10.40 -2.16 7.03
N LEU A 118 -9.60 -1.52 7.86
CA LEU A 118 -8.14 -1.55 7.80
C LEU A 118 -7.65 -2.67 8.74
N LEU A 119 -7.11 -3.73 8.15
CA LEU A 119 -6.44 -4.80 8.88
C LEU A 119 -4.98 -4.39 9.11
N ILE A 120 -4.49 -4.52 10.35
CA ILE A 120 -3.12 -4.15 10.74
C ILE A 120 -2.43 -5.32 11.43
N LEU A 121 -1.26 -5.72 10.93
CA LEU A 121 -0.37 -6.68 11.60
C LEU A 121 0.30 -6.01 12.81
N GLY A 122 -0.43 -5.91 13.92
CA GLY A 122 0.00 -5.32 15.17
C GLY A 122 -1.07 -4.39 15.75
N SER A 123 -0.68 -3.56 16.72
CA SER A 123 -1.57 -2.61 17.39
C SER A 123 -1.05 -1.18 17.31
N LEU A 124 -1.95 -0.24 17.03
CA LEU A 124 -1.66 1.19 16.96
C LEU A 124 -1.24 1.78 18.30
N LYS A 125 -1.46 1.08 19.42
CA LYS A 125 -0.97 1.52 20.72
C LYS A 125 0.56 1.50 20.83
N TYR A 126 1.23 0.68 20.00
CA TYR A 126 2.69 0.62 19.90
C TYR A 126 3.25 1.44 18.74
N PHE A 127 2.40 2.17 18.01
CA PHE A 127 2.78 2.96 16.85
C PHE A 127 2.79 4.45 17.20
N ARG A 128 3.92 5.14 17.00
CA ARG A 128 4.04 6.57 17.35
C ARG A 128 2.98 7.47 16.70
N ASP A 129 2.58 7.11 15.48
CA ASP A 129 1.60 7.85 14.70
C ASP A 129 0.17 7.30 14.87
N GLY A 130 -0.06 6.36 15.80
CA GLY A 130 -1.35 5.67 15.99
C GLY A 130 -2.52 6.62 16.26
N VAL A 131 -2.34 7.64 17.11
CA VAL A 131 -3.38 8.64 17.39
C VAL A 131 -3.74 9.46 16.15
N LYS A 132 -2.73 9.89 15.39
CA LYS A 132 -2.92 10.67 14.16
C LYS A 132 -3.60 9.83 13.08
N LEU A 133 -3.18 8.58 12.95
CA LEU A 133 -3.76 7.61 12.03
C LEU A 133 -5.22 7.33 12.34
N ARG A 134 -5.59 7.08 13.60
CA ARG A 134 -7.00 6.89 14.00
C ARG A 134 -7.87 8.07 13.58
N LYS A 135 -7.45 9.31 13.88
CA LYS A 135 -8.20 10.53 13.48
C LYS A 135 -8.41 10.64 11.96
N PHE A 136 -7.46 10.19 11.16
CA PHE A 136 -7.59 10.19 9.70
C PHE A 136 -8.56 9.11 9.22
N LEU A 137 -8.47 7.92 9.79
CA LEU A 137 -9.35 6.79 9.48
C LEU A 137 -10.80 7.05 9.91
N ASP A 138 -11.01 7.71 11.05
CA ASP A 138 -12.34 8.12 11.52
C ASP A 138 -13.03 9.05 10.50
N LYS A 139 -12.29 10.02 9.94
CA LYS A 139 -12.78 10.90 8.87
C LYS A 139 -13.07 10.13 7.58
N ALA A 140 -12.29 9.09 7.31
CA ALA A 140 -12.48 8.19 6.17
C ALA A 140 -13.57 7.12 6.42
N LYS A 141 -14.21 7.10 7.59
CA LYS A 141 -15.20 6.09 8.01
C LYS A 141 -14.67 4.65 7.96
N MET A 142 -13.38 4.48 8.26
CA MET A 142 -12.70 3.19 8.28
C MET A 142 -12.69 2.60 9.69
N GLU A 143 -13.00 1.32 9.82
CA GLU A 143 -12.81 0.53 11.03
C GLU A 143 -11.37 0.01 11.10
N VAL A 144 -10.76 -0.01 12.30
CA VAL A 144 -9.42 -0.57 12.51
C VAL A 144 -9.52 -1.93 13.17
N VAL A 145 -8.93 -2.94 12.53
CA VAL A 145 -8.79 -4.31 13.06
C VAL A 145 -7.32 -4.59 13.32
N GLU A 146 -6.95 -4.69 14.59
CA GLU A 146 -5.59 -4.98 15.04
C GLU A 146 -5.43 -6.49 15.22
N LEU A 147 -4.52 -7.11 14.45
CA LEU A 147 -4.44 -8.57 14.35
C LEU A 147 -3.65 -9.23 15.48
N TYR A 148 -2.87 -8.45 16.25
CA TYR A 148 -2.26 -8.90 17.51
C TYR A 148 -1.83 -7.71 18.38
N ASP A 149 -1.56 -8.01 19.66
CA ASP A 149 -1.12 -7.02 20.61
C ASP A 149 0.41 -6.82 20.62
N GLY A 150 0.93 -6.01 19.70
CA GLY A 150 2.37 -5.70 19.65
C GLY A 150 2.74 -4.65 18.58
N PRO A 151 4.04 -4.40 18.37
CA PRO A 151 4.53 -3.47 17.35
C PRO A 151 4.00 -3.81 15.96
N LEU A 152 3.95 -2.85 15.04
CA LEU A 152 3.56 -3.15 13.66
C LEU A 152 4.63 -4.03 13.00
N TYR A 153 4.20 -5.03 12.24
CA TYR A 153 5.07 -5.96 11.52
C TYR A 153 4.76 -5.92 10.02
N ASP A 154 5.77 -5.66 9.20
CA ASP A 154 5.64 -5.70 7.74
C ASP A 154 5.72 -7.17 7.26
N GLY A 155 4.57 -7.73 6.92
CA GLY A 155 4.42 -9.08 6.38
C GLY A 155 4.31 -9.14 4.86
N GLY A 156 4.53 -8.04 4.13
CA GLY A 156 4.39 -7.98 2.67
C GLY A 156 2.97 -7.69 2.17
N SER A 157 2.11 -7.10 3.01
CA SER A 157 0.68 -6.80 2.82
C SER A 157 -0.27 -7.95 3.20
N ILE A 158 -1.51 -7.61 3.51
CA ILE A 158 -2.62 -8.56 3.71
C ILE A 158 -3.54 -8.53 2.49
N ILE A 159 -3.83 -9.71 1.94
CA ILE A 159 -4.80 -9.92 0.87
C ILE A 159 -5.95 -10.76 1.42
N VAL A 160 -7.19 -10.30 1.25
CA VAL A 160 -8.38 -11.04 1.67
C VAL A 160 -9.01 -11.71 0.45
N LEU A 161 -9.17 -13.03 0.53
CA LEU A 161 -9.92 -13.81 -0.44
C LEU A 161 -11.27 -14.16 0.19
N SER A 162 -12.36 -13.70 -0.43
CA SER A 162 -13.71 -14.02 0.03
C SER A 162 -14.54 -14.57 -1.13
N PRO A 163 -15.44 -15.54 -0.89
CA PRO A 163 -16.42 -15.94 -1.89
C PRO A 163 -17.36 -14.77 -2.17
N ILE A 164 -17.76 -14.61 -3.43
CA ILE A 164 -18.85 -13.70 -3.79
C ILE A 164 -20.10 -14.23 -3.11
N THR A 165 -20.64 -13.49 -2.15
CA THR A 165 -21.97 -13.72 -1.59
C THR A 165 -22.93 -12.78 -2.31
N ASP A 166 -23.91 -13.35 -2.99
CA ASP A 166 -25.05 -12.63 -3.58
C ASP A 166 -25.83 -11.83 -2.53
#